data_AF-A0A4V2A2F0-F1
#
_entry.id   AF-A0A4V2A2F0-F1
#
_cell.length_a   1.000
_cell.length_b   1.000
_cell.length_c   1.000
_cell.angle_alpha   90.00
_cell.angle_beta   90.00
_cell.angle_gamma   90.00
#
_symmetry.space_group_name_H-M   'P 1'
#
loop_
_entity.id
_entity.type
_entity.pdbx_description
1 polymer ?
#
loop_
_entity_poly.entity_id
_entity_poly.type
_entity_poly.pdbx_seq_one_letter_code
_entity_poly.pdbx_strand_id
1 'polypeptide(L)'
;MNKFLKITFVAMLFAGLAMLLNSCKKDFDAPPGPADPAIVANTTIAALKALHQTAGAYDIITSDLVIEGVVVANDRSGNLYKQIFIEDTTGGLQIALDATNLFNTYPVGRKVFIRCKDLCISDYNNTPQLGVKATVAGLPSFEAIPGSLISKYVIGGSINNPVTCKSESNLF
;
A
#
# COMPACT_ATOMS: atom_id res chain seq x y z
N MET A 1 16.75 -49.32 50.13
CA MET A 1 17.75 -48.38 49.57
C MET A 1 17.30 -47.75 48.24
N ASN A 2 15.99 -47.71 47.96
CA ASN A 2 15.46 -47.52 46.59
C ASN A 2 14.65 -46.22 46.46
N LYS A 3 14.27 -45.62 47.59
CA LYS A 3 13.54 -44.34 47.66
C LYS A 3 14.51 -43.16 47.58
N PHE A 4 15.67 -43.27 48.24
CA PHE A 4 16.71 -42.24 48.20
C PHE A 4 17.30 -42.07 46.80
N LEU A 5 17.59 -43.18 46.09
CA LEU A 5 18.08 -43.17 44.71
C LEU A 5 17.06 -42.59 43.70
N LYS A 6 15.76 -42.81 43.93
CA LYS A 6 14.68 -42.22 43.11
C LYS A 6 14.55 -40.71 43.33
N ILE A 7 14.73 -40.24 44.57
CA ILE A 7 14.68 -38.80 44.89
C ILE A 7 15.86 -38.07 44.24
N THR A 8 17.07 -38.64 44.26
CA THR A 8 18.22 -38.04 43.55
C THR A 8 18.03 -38.03 42.04
N PHE A 9 17.43 -39.08 41.45
CA PHE A 9 17.13 -39.10 40.01
C PHE A 9 16.11 -38.04 39.59
N VAL A 10 15.06 -37.84 40.40
CA VAL A 10 14.03 -36.80 40.14
C VAL A 10 14.60 -35.39 40.31
N ALA A 11 15.44 -35.16 41.32
CA ALA A 11 16.10 -33.88 41.54
C ALA A 11 17.05 -33.53 40.38
N MET A 12 17.76 -34.51 39.82
CA MET A 12 18.65 -34.33 38.67
C MET A 12 17.87 -34.03 37.38
N LEU A 13 16.69 -34.62 37.20
CA LEU A 13 15.78 -34.34 36.08
C LEU A 13 15.19 -32.92 36.16
N PHE A 14 14.82 -32.47 37.36
CA PHE A 14 14.34 -31.10 37.58
C PHE A 14 15.43 -30.04 37.37
N ALA A 15 16.66 -30.32 37.79
CA ALA A 15 17.81 -29.45 37.56
C ALA A 15 18.18 -29.34 36.07
N GLY A 16 18.05 -30.43 35.30
CA GLY A 16 18.27 -30.42 33.85
C GLY A 16 17.21 -29.62 33.09
N LEU A 17 15.95 -29.66 33.52
CA LEU A 17 14.85 -28.90 32.89
C LEU A 17 14.98 -27.39 33.09
N ALA A 18 15.53 -26.94 34.23
CA ALA A 18 15.78 -25.53 34.52
C ALA A 18 16.84 -24.90 33.59
N MET A 19 17.76 -25.69 33.04
CA MET A 19 18.79 -25.20 32.11
C MET A 19 18.24 -24.93 30.70
N LEU A 20 17.08 -25.49 30.34
CA LEU A 20 16.44 -25.30 29.02
C LEU A 20 15.65 -23.99 28.90
N LEU A 21 15.43 -23.27 30.01
CA LEU A 21 14.67 -22.01 30.02
C LEU A 21 15.54 -20.76 29.80
N ASN A 22 16.87 -20.89 29.75
CA ASN A 22 17.80 -19.80 29.43
C ASN A 22 18.00 -19.66 27.92
N SER A 23 16.91 -19.66 27.15
CA SER A 23 16.95 -19.24 25.76
C SER A 23 17.09 -17.72 25.74
N CYS A 24 18.33 -17.22 25.77
CA CYS A 24 18.63 -15.82 25.48
C CYS A 24 18.08 -15.50 24.09
N LYS A 25 16.96 -14.77 24.03
CA LYS A 25 16.58 -14.05 22.81
C LYS A 25 17.73 -13.11 22.51
N LYS A 26 18.47 -13.36 21.43
CA LYS A 26 19.29 -12.32 20.84
C LYS A 26 18.30 -11.29 20.31
N ASP A 27 18.38 -10.06 20.83
CA ASP A 27 17.71 -8.92 20.21
C ASP A 27 18.38 -8.71 18.87
N PHE A 28 17.75 -9.25 17.82
CA PHE A 28 18.15 -8.98 16.45
C PHE A 28 17.80 -7.53 16.18
N ASP A 29 18.81 -6.73 15.87
CA ASP A 29 18.64 -5.38 15.36
C ASP A 29 17.94 -5.50 13.99
N ALA A 30 16.61 -5.52 14.01
CA ALA A 30 15.81 -5.65 12.81
C ALA A 30 16.07 -4.41 11.94
N PRO A 31 16.18 -4.57 10.61
CA PRO A 31 16.30 -3.41 9.73
C PRO A 31 15.12 -2.46 10.02
N PRO A 32 15.36 -1.14 9.99
CA PRO A 32 14.30 -0.17 10.25
C PRO A 32 13.09 -0.47 9.36
N GLY A 33 11.91 -0.50 9.98
CA GLY A 33 10.67 -0.80 9.29
C GLY A 33 10.37 0.21 8.18
N PRO A 34 9.35 -0.04 7.34
CA PRO A 34 8.94 0.89 6.29
C PRO A 34 8.71 2.29 6.85
N ALA A 35 9.43 3.27 6.30
CA ALA A 35 9.37 4.67 6.69
C ALA A 35 9.05 5.54 5.46
N ASP A 36 8.64 6.78 5.70
CA ASP A 36 8.38 7.73 4.62
C ASP A 36 9.68 8.05 3.87
N PRO A 37 9.68 8.01 2.52
CA PRO A 37 10.84 8.42 1.74
C PRO A 37 11.02 9.95 1.81
N ALA A 38 12.18 10.44 1.40
CA ALA A 38 12.44 11.87 1.19
C ALA A 38 11.76 12.40 -0.09
N ILE A 39 10.44 12.16 -0.22
CA ILE A 39 9.59 12.64 -1.31
C ILE A 39 8.55 13.57 -0.70
N VAL A 40 8.37 14.74 -1.29
CA VAL A 40 7.40 15.74 -0.83
C VAL A 40 6.25 15.80 -1.83
N ALA A 41 5.02 15.56 -1.35
CA ALA A 41 3.83 15.82 -2.15
C ALA A 41 3.70 17.32 -2.42
N ASN A 42 3.39 17.68 -3.66
CA ASN A 42 3.29 19.07 -4.10
C ASN A 42 1.88 19.44 -4.58
N THR A 43 0.96 18.48 -4.55
CA THR A 43 -0.46 18.69 -4.86
C THR A 43 -1.33 17.75 -4.01
N THR A 44 -2.62 18.06 -3.93
CA THR A 44 -3.62 17.25 -3.22
C THR A 44 -4.34 16.34 -4.21
N ILE A 45 -5.01 15.30 -3.71
CA ILE A 45 -5.85 14.43 -4.54
C ILE A 45 -6.98 15.23 -5.20
N ALA A 46 -7.65 16.13 -4.48
CA ALA A 46 -8.70 16.96 -5.05
C ALA A 46 -8.18 17.87 -6.17
N ALA A 47 -7.00 18.48 -6.00
CA ALA A 47 -6.39 19.33 -7.03
C ALA A 47 -5.94 18.51 -8.25
N LEU A 48 -5.44 17.29 -8.05
CA LEU A 48 -5.13 16.37 -9.15
C LEU A 48 -6.40 15.99 -9.93
N LYS A 49 -7.49 15.65 -9.23
CA LYS A 49 -8.79 15.35 -9.84
C LYS A 49 -9.34 16.51 -10.67
N ALA A 50 -9.16 17.74 -10.22
CA ALA A 50 -9.61 18.94 -10.92
C ALA A 50 -8.93 19.18 -12.28
N LEU A 51 -7.83 18.46 -12.58
CA LEU A 51 -7.23 18.48 -13.93
C LEU A 51 -8.11 17.80 -14.97
N HIS A 52 -9.00 16.90 -14.53
CA HIS A 52 -9.92 16.17 -15.39
C HIS A 52 -11.26 16.91 -15.46
N GLN A 53 -11.53 17.59 -16.58
CA GLN A 53 -12.70 18.46 -16.74
C GLN A 53 -13.80 17.85 -17.62
N THR A 54 -13.45 16.85 -18.43
CA THR A 54 -14.36 16.28 -19.43
C THR A 54 -14.53 14.80 -19.15
N ALA A 55 -15.74 14.38 -18.78
CA ALA A 55 -16.04 12.97 -18.51
C ALA A 55 -15.66 12.07 -19.71
N GLY A 56 -15.02 10.95 -19.42
CA GLY A 56 -14.47 9.97 -20.35
C GLY A 56 -13.19 10.40 -21.04
N ALA A 57 -12.64 11.59 -20.74
CA ALA A 57 -11.37 12.02 -21.32
C ALA A 57 -10.17 11.25 -20.73
N TYR A 58 -9.10 11.18 -21.53
CA TYR A 58 -7.82 10.57 -21.17
C TYR A 58 -6.74 11.65 -21.08
N ASP A 59 -6.69 12.31 -19.93
CA ASP A 59 -5.86 13.49 -19.70
C ASP A 59 -4.48 13.09 -19.18
N ILE A 60 -3.45 13.36 -19.99
CA ILE A 60 -2.06 13.11 -19.60
C ILE A 60 -1.58 14.25 -18.71
N ILE A 61 -1.02 13.86 -17.56
CA ILE A 61 -0.44 14.81 -16.61
C ILE A 61 1.00 15.10 -17.05
N THR A 62 1.24 16.30 -17.57
CA THR A 62 2.57 16.72 -18.07
C THR A 62 3.44 17.39 -17.01
N SER A 63 2.81 17.89 -15.94
CA SER A 63 3.48 18.54 -14.81
C SER A 63 4.11 17.52 -13.87
N ASP A 64 5.23 17.90 -13.24
CA ASP A 64 5.90 17.07 -12.22
C ASP A 64 5.14 17.12 -10.89
N LEU A 65 3.98 16.45 -10.86
CA LEU A 65 3.11 16.39 -9.70
C LEU A 65 3.37 15.13 -8.88
N VAL A 66 3.29 15.29 -7.56
CA VAL A 66 3.35 14.19 -6.60
C VAL A 66 2.21 14.37 -5.62
N ILE A 67 1.37 13.34 -5.50
CA ILE A 67 0.38 13.22 -4.42
C ILE A 67 0.88 12.26 -3.35
N GLU A 68 0.41 12.46 -2.13
CA GLU A 68 0.50 11.47 -1.05
C GLU A 68 -0.90 11.04 -0.62
N GLY A 69 -1.03 9.79 -0.15
CA GLY A 69 -2.28 9.29 0.39
C GLY A 69 -2.08 8.00 1.17
N VAL A 70 -3.06 7.64 1.98
CA VAL A 70 -3.10 6.38 2.72
C VAL A 70 -3.96 5.39 1.94
N VAL A 71 -3.47 4.16 1.77
CA VAL A 71 -4.23 3.07 1.15
C VAL A 71 -5.41 2.70 2.05
N VAL A 72 -6.62 2.81 1.52
CA VAL A 72 -7.87 2.50 2.23
C VAL A 72 -8.51 1.19 1.77
N ALA A 73 -8.25 0.77 0.52
CA ALA A 73 -8.71 -0.50 -0.01
C ALA A 73 -7.75 -1.06 -1.08
N ASN A 74 -7.76 -2.38 -1.26
CA ASN A 74 -6.90 -3.09 -2.21
C ASN A 74 -7.54 -4.43 -2.63
N ASP A 75 -6.80 -5.21 -3.42
CA ASP A 75 -7.26 -6.47 -4.04
C ASP A 75 -7.42 -7.66 -3.08
N ARG A 76 -7.24 -7.50 -1.76
CA ARG A 76 -7.26 -8.61 -0.79
C ARG A 76 -8.55 -9.44 -0.80
N SER A 77 -9.71 -8.80 -1.01
CA SER A 77 -11.01 -9.47 -1.04
C SER A 77 -11.33 -10.08 -2.42
N GLY A 78 -10.51 -9.81 -3.44
CA GLY A 78 -10.73 -10.23 -4.82
C GLY A 78 -11.65 -9.31 -5.63
N ASN A 79 -12.52 -8.52 -5.00
CA ASN A 79 -13.45 -7.63 -5.70
C ASN A 79 -12.80 -6.37 -6.28
N LEU A 80 -11.66 -5.94 -5.73
CA LEU A 80 -10.89 -4.79 -6.20
C LEU A 80 -9.67 -5.25 -7.00
N TYR A 81 -9.91 -5.99 -8.07
CA TYR A 81 -8.86 -6.60 -8.88
C TYR A 81 -7.93 -5.54 -9.50
N LYS A 82 -6.60 -5.72 -9.33
CA LYS A 82 -5.56 -4.88 -9.96
C LYS A 82 -5.68 -3.37 -9.69
N GLN A 83 -6.14 -3.03 -8.48
CA GLN A 83 -6.26 -1.63 -8.08
C GLN A 83 -6.10 -1.45 -6.57
N ILE A 84 -5.69 -0.23 -6.20
CA ILE A 84 -5.73 0.26 -4.83
C ILE A 84 -6.54 1.55 -4.78
N PHE A 85 -7.15 1.83 -3.64
CA PHE A 85 -7.78 3.12 -3.36
C PHE A 85 -6.96 3.83 -2.30
N ILE A 86 -6.67 5.10 -2.55
CA ILE A 86 -5.92 5.95 -1.63
C ILE A 86 -6.75 7.17 -1.26
N GLU A 87 -6.50 7.70 -0.06
CA GLU A 87 -7.13 8.93 0.42
C GLU A 87 -6.10 9.86 1.08
N ASP A 88 -6.28 11.16 0.86
CA ASP A 88 -5.61 12.22 1.60
C ASP A 88 -6.66 13.02 2.40
N THR A 89 -6.34 14.22 2.90
CA THR A 89 -7.33 15.05 3.62
C THR A 89 -8.40 15.66 2.72
N THR A 90 -8.22 15.65 1.40
CA THR A 90 -9.08 16.31 0.40
C THR A 90 -9.99 15.37 -0.38
N GLY A 91 -9.69 14.07 -0.47
CA GLY A 91 -10.57 13.10 -1.13
C GLY A 91 -9.93 11.74 -1.39
N GLY A 92 -10.64 10.89 -2.13
CA GLY A 92 -10.17 9.57 -2.57
C GLY A 92 -9.83 9.51 -4.06
N LEU A 93 -8.98 8.54 -4.43
CA LEU A 93 -8.60 8.25 -5.81
C LEU A 93 -8.33 6.76 -6.01
N GLN A 94 -8.84 6.21 -7.11
CA GLN A 94 -8.53 4.87 -7.58
C GLN A 94 -7.21 4.87 -8.36
N ILE A 95 -6.31 3.94 -8.05
CA ILE A 95 -5.05 3.73 -8.77
C ILE A 95 -5.07 2.34 -9.40
N ALA A 96 -5.04 2.30 -10.73
CA ALA A 96 -5.04 1.05 -11.49
C ALA A 96 -3.59 0.54 -11.66
N LEU A 97 -3.31 -0.69 -11.21
CA LEU A 97 -1.99 -1.29 -11.16
C LEU A 97 -2.02 -2.70 -11.78
N ASP A 98 -1.22 -2.95 -12.82
CA ASP A 98 -1.19 -4.24 -13.51
C ASP A 98 -0.36 -5.28 -12.74
N ALA A 99 -0.80 -5.59 -11.52
CA ALA A 99 -0.22 -6.58 -10.63
C ALA A 99 -1.28 -7.16 -9.69
N THR A 100 -1.03 -8.38 -9.22
CA THR A 100 -1.90 -9.08 -8.28
C THR A 100 -1.25 -9.18 -6.90
N ASN A 101 -2.05 -9.51 -5.89
CA ASN A 101 -1.63 -9.55 -4.50
C ASN A 101 -1.05 -8.21 -4.01
N LEU A 102 -1.64 -7.11 -4.51
CA LEU A 102 -1.26 -5.75 -4.15
C LEU A 102 -1.33 -5.51 -2.65
N PHE A 103 -2.24 -6.21 -1.95
CA PHE A 103 -2.34 -6.16 -0.49
C PHE A 103 -1.05 -6.52 0.28
N ASN A 104 -0.12 -7.26 -0.31
CA ASN A 104 1.18 -7.57 0.30
C ASN A 104 2.12 -6.35 0.29
N THR A 105 2.10 -5.58 -0.79
CA THR A 105 2.99 -4.42 -1.01
C THR A 105 2.34 -3.12 -0.52
N TYR A 106 1.03 -3.00 -0.73
CA TYR A 106 0.17 -1.87 -0.42
C TYR A 106 -0.97 -2.31 0.52
N PRO A 107 -0.65 -2.76 1.74
CA PRO A 107 -1.68 -3.04 2.74
C PRO A 107 -2.44 -1.78 3.12
N VAL A 108 -3.68 -1.94 3.58
CA VAL A 108 -4.48 -0.86 4.15
C VAL A 108 -3.71 -0.19 5.30
N GLY A 109 -3.72 1.15 5.35
CA GLY A 109 -2.94 1.95 6.30
C GLY A 109 -1.50 2.24 5.85
N ARG A 110 -1.08 1.77 4.66
CA ARG A 110 0.21 2.19 4.09
C ARG A 110 0.09 3.58 3.47
N LYS A 111 1.00 4.50 3.81
CA LYS A 111 1.16 5.75 3.08
C LYS A 111 1.87 5.47 1.76
N VAL A 112 1.41 6.08 0.67
CA VAL A 112 2.04 5.99 -0.65
C VAL A 112 2.23 7.39 -1.23
N PHE A 113 3.28 7.53 -2.03
CA PHE A 113 3.61 8.72 -2.80
C PHE A 113 3.53 8.34 -4.27
N ILE A 114 2.75 9.08 -5.04
CA ILE A 114 2.52 8.77 -6.46
C ILE A 114 3.08 9.90 -7.30
N ARG A 115 4.07 9.57 -8.15
CA ARG A 115 4.55 10.46 -9.20
C ARG A 115 3.54 10.43 -10.34
N CYS A 116 2.94 11.57 -10.62
CA CYS A 116 1.81 11.67 -11.53
C CYS A 116 2.22 12.02 -12.97
N LYS A 117 3.44 12.54 -13.17
CA LYS A 117 3.93 12.89 -14.51
C LYS A 117 3.90 11.69 -15.45
N ASP A 118 3.42 11.90 -16.67
CA ASP A 118 3.22 10.90 -17.73
C ASP A 118 2.15 9.84 -17.42
N LEU A 119 1.47 9.92 -16.27
CA LEU A 119 0.27 9.15 -15.99
C LEU A 119 -0.96 9.82 -16.63
N CYS A 120 -2.03 9.04 -16.76
CA CYS A 120 -3.31 9.49 -17.26
C CYS A 120 -4.30 9.55 -16.10
N ILE A 121 -4.95 10.69 -15.93
CA ILE A 121 -6.19 10.77 -15.17
C ILE A 121 -7.37 10.62 -16.13
N SER A 122 -8.36 9.87 -15.71
CA SER A 122 -9.61 9.62 -16.44
C SER A 122 -10.70 9.33 -15.42
N ASP A 123 -11.90 9.02 -15.88
CA ASP A 123 -12.99 8.56 -15.03
C ASP A 123 -13.73 7.40 -15.69
N TYR A 124 -14.42 6.63 -14.86
CA TYR A 124 -15.43 5.68 -15.32
C TYR A 124 -16.70 5.91 -14.51
N ASN A 125 -17.78 6.33 -15.17
CA ASN A 125 -19.03 6.73 -14.50
C ASN A 125 -18.82 7.77 -13.40
N ASN A 126 -18.02 8.82 -13.66
CA ASN A 126 -17.64 9.85 -12.68
C ASN A 126 -16.82 9.33 -11.49
N THR A 127 -16.26 8.12 -11.57
CA THR A 127 -15.28 7.63 -10.59
C THR A 127 -13.87 7.94 -11.10
N PRO A 128 -13.14 8.88 -10.49
CA PRO A 128 -11.81 9.28 -10.93
C PRO A 128 -10.79 8.16 -10.74
N GLN A 129 -9.97 7.95 -11.76
CA GLN A 129 -8.97 6.88 -11.80
C GLN A 129 -7.65 7.37 -12.38
N LEU A 130 -6.55 6.84 -11.84
CA LEU A 130 -5.19 7.14 -12.28
C LEU A 130 -4.51 5.86 -12.81
N GLY A 131 -3.92 5.98 -13.99
CA GLY A 131 -3.32 4.87 -14.72
C GLY A 131 -2.45 5.38 -15.86
N VAL A 132 -2.45 4.69 -16.99
CA VAL A 132 -1.76 5.13 -18.21
C VAL A 132 -2.74 5.23 -19.37
N LYS A 133 -2.43 6.09 -20.32
CA LYS A 133 -3.14 6.13 -21.60
C LYS A 133 -2.46 5.17 -22.55
N ALA A 134 -3.24 4.30 -23.16
CA ALA A 134 -2.79 3.42 -24.23
C ALA A 134 -3.62 3.62 -25.49
N THR A 135 -3.20 2.95 -26.56
CA THR A 135 -3.99 2.85 -27.80
C THR A 135 -4.33 1.37 -28.00
N VAL A 136 -5.61 1.03 -27.92
CA VAL A 136 -6.13 -0.32 -28.10
C VAL A 136 -6.99 -0.33 -29.36
N ALA A 137 -6.65 -1.19 -30.32
CA ALA A 137 -7.31 -1.25 -31.63
C ALA A 137 -7.41 0.11 -32.36
N GLY A 138 -6.42 0.99 -32.17
CA GLY A 138 -6.37 2.32 -32.80
C GLY A 138 -7.18 3.40 -32.06
N LEU A 139 -7.83 3.07 -30.96
CA LEU A 139 -8.59 4.01 -30.13
C LEU A 139 -7.87 4.26 -28.79
N PRO A 140 -7.99 5.47 -28.21
CA PRO A 140 -7.45 5.74 -26.89
C PRO A 140 -8.19 4.89 -25.83
N SER A 141 -7.41 4.34 -24.90
CA SER A 141 -7.89 3.53 -23.78
C SER A 141 -7.19 3.95 -22.49
N PHE A 142 -7.86 3.77 -21.35
CA PHE A 142 -7.25 3.83 -20.03
C PHE A 142 -6.80 2.42 -19.64
N GLU A 143 -5.54 2.29 -19.23
CA GLU A 143 -4.96 1.03 -18.80
C GLU A 143 -4.31 1.19 -17.42
N ALA A 144 -4.15 0.08 -16.71
CA ALA A 144 -3.41 0.04 -15.47
C ALA A 144 -1.91 0.34 -15.68
N ILE A 145 -1.25 0.91 -14.67
CA ILE A 145 0.21 1.10 -14.69
C ILE A 145 0.87 -0.29 -14.83
N PRO A 146 1.67 -0.55 -15.88
CA PRO A 146 2.31 -1.85 -16.10
C PRO A 146 3.11 -2.29 -14.88
N GLY A 147 3.07 -3.59 -14.54
CA GLY A 147 3.74 -4.13 -13.35
C GLY A 147 5.21 -3.72 -13.20
N SER A 148 5.95 -3.68 -14.30
CA SER A 148 7.36 -3.25 -14.35
C SER A 148 7.59 -1.76 -14.07
N LEU A 149 6.55 -0.94 -14.20
CA LEU A 149 6.60 0.50 -13.98
C LEU A 149 5.98 0.92 -12.65
N ILE A 150 5.33 0.02 -11.91
CA ILE A 150 4.67 0.36 -10.63
C ILE A 150 5.67 1.02 -9.68
N SER A 151 6.86 0.46 -9.48
CA SER A 151 7.87 1.01 -8.54
C SER A 151 8.45 2.36 -8.99
N LYS A 152 8.33 2.71 -10.28
CA LYS A 152 8.68 4.04 -10.79
C LYS A 152 7.68 5.09 -10.30
N TYR A 153 6.39 4.75 -10.29
CA TYR A 153 5.31 5.71 -10.06
C TYR A 153 4.75 5.67 -8.64
N VAL A 154 4.63 4.50 -8.03
CA VAL A 154 4.02 4.29 -6.70
C VAL A 154 5.11 3.88 -5.71
N ILE A 155 5.40 4.77 -4.77
CA ILE A 155 6.44 4.61 -3.77
C ILE A 155 5.77 4.44 -2.42
N GLY A 156 5.99 3.29 -1.78
CA GLY A 156 5.43 3.03 -0.47
C GLY A 156 6.24 3.67 0.65
N GLY A 157 5.58 4.40 1.55
CA GLY A 157 6.15 4.94 2.78
C GLY A 157 5.81 4.12 4.02
N SER A 158 5.54 4.84 5.12
CA SER A 158 5.16 4.28 6.42
C SER A 158 3.91 3.40 6.36
N ILE A 159 3.82 2.49 7.33
CA ILE A 159 2.70 1.56 7.49
C ILE A 159 1.92 1.86 8.78
N ASN A 160 0.71 1.30 8.90
CA ASN A 160 -0.18 1.46 10.06
C ASN A 160 -0.65 2.90 10.31
N ASN A 161 -0.73 3.72 9.26
CA ASN A 161 -1.40 5.01 9.32
C ASN A 161 -2.90 4.82 9.53
N PRO A 162 -3.57 5.72 10.28
CA PRO A 162 -5.00 5.61 10.51
C PRO A 162 -5.79 5.76 9.21
N VAL A 163 -6.81 4.92 9.04
CA VAL A 163 -7.79 5.03 7.95
C VAL A 163 -9.07 5.60 8.53
N THR A 164 -9.38 6.84 8.18
CA THR A 164 -10.61 7.51 8.61
C THR A 164 -11.65 7.41 7.50
N CYS A 165 -12.81 6.82 7.78
CA CYS A 165 -13.92 6.82 6.84
C CYS A 165 -14.43 8.25 6.60
N LYS A 166 -14.50 8.67 5.33
CA LYS A 166 -15.10 9.95 4.93
C LYS A 166 -16.48 9.74 4.33
N SER A 167 -17.34 10.73 4.48
CA SER A 167 -18.69 10.72 3.91
C SER A 167 -18.64 10.71 2.37
N GLU A 168 -19.64 10.07 1.75
CA GLU A 168 -19.77 9.87 0.29
C GLU A 168 -19.59 11.14 -0.54
N SER A 169 -19.94 12.32 -0.01
CA SER A 169 -19.80 13.61 -0.70
C SER A 169 -18.36 14.01 -1.06
N ASN A 170 -17.34 13.38 -0.45
CA ASN A 170 -15.93 13.72 -0.60
C ASN A 170 -15.10 12.60 -1.27
N LEU A 171 -15.75 11.49 -1.64
CA LEU A 171 -15.08 10.29 -2.15
C LEU A 171 -14.93 10.29 -3.68
N PHE A 172 -15.78 11.02 -4.41
CA PHE A 172 -15.80 11.05 -5.87
C PHE A 172 -15.68 12.49 -6.37
#